data_AF-A0A7V9UQI4-F1
#
_entry.id   AF-A0A7V9UQI4-F1
#
_cell.length_a   1.000
_cell.length_b   1.000
_cell.length_c   1.000
_cell.angle_alpha   90.00
_cell.angle_beta   90.00
_cell.angle_gamma   90.00
#
_symmetry.space_group_name_H-M   'P 1'
#
loop_
_entity.id
_entity.type
_entity.pdbx_description
1 polymer ?
#
loop_
_entity_poly.entity_id
_entity_poly.type
_entity_poly.pdbx_seq_one_letter_code
_entity_poly.pdbx_strand_id
1 'polypeptide(L)'
;MKLNLTSRAACWMLLGLSIVVAGCGGSLYKVKPKIDAPVTGGKETSASGFSVRAVPLLTDEESQDLFQANLPLGGLLPVRLEIKNESGQPLIFKRVRFRLSDGEGREWKVRSAKQAVSRIMTADEI
;
A
#
# COMPACT_ATOMS: atom_id res chain seq x y z
N MET A 1 46.15 23.59 35.73
CA MET A 1 46.28 22.52 34.72
C MET A 1 46.00 23.11 33.34
N LYS A 2 47.02 23.24 32.49
CA LYS A 2 46.88 23.76 31.12
C LYS A 2 46.49 22.58 30.21
N LEU A 3 45.23 22.55 29.74
CA LEU A 3 44.83 21.59 28.72
C LEU A 3 45.52 21.97 27.41
N ASN A 4 46.38 21.09 26.90
CA ASN A 4 47.15 21.31 25.68
C ASN A 4 46.22 21.54 24.49
N LEU A 5 46.57 22.50 23.63
CA LEU A 5 45.80 22.90 22.43
C LEU A 5 45.49 21.71 21.51
N THR A 6 46.37 20.71 21.50
CA THR A 6 46.23 19.43 20.76
C THR A 6 45.09 18.56 21.29
N SER A 7 44.82 18.58 22.60
CA SER A 7 43.71 17.83 23.23
C SER A 7 42.35 18.44 22.89
N ARG A 8 42.28 19.77 22.72
CA ARG A 8 41.04 20.46 22.31
C ARG A 8 40.68 20.17 20.86
N ALA A 9 41.67 20.13 19.96
CA ALA A 9 41.46 19.77 18.56
C ALA A 9 40.98 18.32 18.38
N ALA A 10 41.54 17.37 19.12
CA ALA A 10 41.12 15.98 19.10
C ALA A 10 39.66 15.80 19.56
N CYS A 11 39.26 16.52 20.61
CA CYS A 11 37.90 16.48 21.13
C CYS A 11 36.87 17.03 20.12
N TRP A 12 37.21 18.10 19.39
CA TRP A 12 36.35 18.66 18.35
C TRP A 12 36.23 17.74 17.13
N MET A 13 37.30 17.05 16.75
CA MET A 13 37.28 16.09 15.65
C MET A 13 36.44 14.85 15.99
N LEU A 14 36.55 14.33 17.23
CA LEU A 14 35.71 13.24 17.73
C LEU A 14 34.22 13.63 17.80
N LEU A 15 33.92 14.85 18.26
CA LEU A 15 32.54 15.35 18.34
C LEU A 15 31.92 15.52 16.95
N GLY A 16 32.69 16.05 16.00
CA GLY A 16 32.26 16.18 14.59
C GLY A 16 31.97 14.83 13.94
N LEU A 17 32.83 13.84 14.16
CA LEU A 17 32.64 12.49 13.60
C LEU A 17 31.38 11.81 14.17
N SER A 18 31.07 12.04 15.45
CA SER A 18 29.89 11.49 16.11
C SER A 18 28.58 12.02 15.51
N ILE A 19 28.55 13.30 15.12
CA ILE A 19 27.36 13.94 14.52
C ILE A 19 27.11 13.42 13.11
N VAL A 20 28.17 13.16 12.33
CA VAL A 20 28.04 12.66 10.95
C VAL A 20 27.50 11.22 10.92
N VAL A 21 27.93 10.36 11.85
CA VAL A 21 27.45 8.96 11.92
C VAL A 21 25.97 8.88 12.33
N ALA A 22 25.49 9.80 13.17
CA ALA A 22 24.07 9.85 13.57
C ALA A 22 23.13 10.31 12.43
N GLY A 23 23.66 10.96 11.37
CA GLY A 23 22.87 11.53 10.29
C GLY A 23 22.55 10.60 9.12
N CYS A 24 23.27 9.48 8.97
CA CYS A 24 23.19 8.64 7.75
C CYS A 24 22.21 7.46 7.82
N GLY A 25 21.49 7.25 8.93
CA GLY A 25 20.72 6.01 9.15
C GLY A 25 19.21 6.08 8.95
N GLY A 26 18.62 7.27 8.79
CA GLY A 26 17.16 7.43 8.78
C GLY A 26 16.61 7.77 7.40
N SER A 27 15.64 6.98 6.91
CA SER A 27 14.80 7.42 5.80
C SER A 27 14.15 8.76 6.17
N LEU A 28 14.44 9.80 5.38
CA LEU A 28 13.92 11.16 5.59
C LEU A 28 12.39 11.23 5.50
N TYR A 29 11.77 10.17 4.98
CA TYR A 29 10.34 9.99 4.91
C TYR A 29 9.93 8.76 5.73
N LYS A 30 9.07 8.97 6.73
CA LYS A 30 8.27 7.90 7.35
C LYS A 30 7.19 7.46 6.35
N VAL A 31 7.61 6.80 5.29
CA VAL A 31 6.67 6.12 4.40
C VAL A 31 6.26 4.84 5.12
N LYS A 32 4.97 4.60 5.29
CA LYS A 32 4.53 3.27 5.74
C LYS A 32 5.14 2.25 4.77
N PRO A 33 5.82 1.21 5.26
CA PRO A 33 6.35 0.18 4.38
C PRO A 33 5.20 -0.32 3.51
N LYS A 34 5.46 -0.43 2.20
CA LYS A 34 4.49 -1.00 1.28
C LYS A 34 4.14 -2.38 1.81
N ILE A 35 2.90 -2.55 2.27
CA ILE A 35 2.41 -3.87 2.65
C ILE A 35 2.30 -4.63 1.33
N ASP A 36 3.30 -5.47 1.05
CA ASP A 36 3.19 -6.47 0.02
C ASP A 36 2.22 -7.53 0.54
N ALA A 37 0.92 -7.27 0.38
CA ALA A 37 -0.09 -8.30 0.65
C ALA A 37 0.26 -9.53 -0.21
N PRO A 38 0.43 -10.72 0.39
CA PRO A 38 0.76 -11.93 -0.34
C PRO A 38 -0.40 -12.27 -1.28
N VAL A 39 -0.21 -12.01 -2.57
CA VAL A 39 -1.26 -12.22 -3.56
C VAL A 39 -1.20 -13.66 -4.03
N THR A 40 -1.89 -14.55 -3.32
CA THR A 40 -2.15 -15.90 -3.83
C THR A 40 -3.49 -15.92 -4.55
N GLY A 41 -3.49 -16.36 -5.81
CA GLY A 41 -4.69 -16.44 -6.64
C GLY A 41 -4.89 -15.28 -7.62
N GLY A 42 -6.07 -15.30 -8.27
CA GLY A 42 -6.39 -14.43 -9.40
C GLY A 42 -5.83 -14.94 -10.73
N LYS A 43 -6.66 -14.90 -11.78
CA LYS A 43 -6.21 -15.22 -13.14
C LYS A 43 -5.60 -13.98 -13.77
N GLU A 44 -4.36 -14.08 -14.24
CA GLU A 44 -3.74 -13.05 -15.05
C GLU A 44 -4.19 -13.19 -16.50
N THR A 45 -4.57 -12.08 -17.12
CA THR A 45 -4.93 -12.00 -18.53
C THR A 45 -4.15 -10.87 -19.18
N SER A 46 -3.65 -11.11 -20.39
CA SER A 46 -2.89 -10.11 -21.13
C SER A 46 -3.64 -9.70 -22.39
N ALA A 47 -3.64 -8.40 -22.69
CA ALA A 47 -4.20 -7.83 -23.90
C ALA A 47 -3.45 -6.55 -24.27
N SER A 48 -3.21 -6.30 -25.56
CA SER A 48 -2.72 -5.01 -26.07
C SER A 48 -1.52 -4.41 -25.33
N GLY A 49 -0.54 -5.23 -24.92
CA GLY A 49 0.67 -4.77 -24.23
C GLY A 49 0.47 -4.43 -22.76
N PHE A 50 -0.56 -4.97 -22.11
CA PHE A 50 -0.72 -4.92 -20.67
C PHE A 50 -1.21 -6.27 -20.13
N SER A 51 -0.82 -6.59 -18.89
CA SER A 51 -1.39 -7.70 -18.14
C SER A 51 -2.24 -7.16 -17.00
N VAL A 52 -3.37 -7.81 -16.75
CA VAL A 52 -4.30 -7.50 -15.67
C VAL A 52 -4.52 -8.74 -14.82
N ARG A 53 -4.44 -8.56 -13.51
CA ARG A 53 -4.81 -9.57 -12.51
C ARG A 53 -5.78 -8.95 -11.53
N ALA A 54 -6.89 -9.65 -11.25
CA ALA A 54 -7.85 -9.26 -10.23
C ALA A 54 -7.87 -10.33 -9.13
N VAL A 55 -7.71 -9.91 -7.88
CA VAL A 55 -7.68 -10.81 -6.72
C VAL A 55 -8.67 -10.30 -5.67
N PRO A 56 -9.76 -11.04 -5.39
CA PRO A 56 -10.66 -10.68 -4.30
C PRO A 56 -9.99 -10.99 -2.96
N LEU A 57 -10.20 -10.11 -1.98
CA LEU A 57 -9.87 -10.36 -0.58
C LEU A 57 -11.11 -10.96 0.08
N LEU A 58 -11.02 -12.23 0.46
CA LEU A 58 -12.17 -13.02 0.90
C LEU A 58 -12.18 -13.30 2.39
N THR A 59 -11.05 -13.12 3.08
CA THR A 59 -10.92 -13.44 4.49
C THR A 59 -11.09 -12.21 5.36
N ASP A 60 -11.60 -12.45 6.56
CA ASP A 60 -11.82 -11.43 7.57
C ASP A 60 -10.47 -10.96 8.14
N GLU A 61 -9.50 -11.87 8.28
CA GLU A 61 -8.15 -11.55 8.73
C GLU A 61 -7.43 -10.60 7.76
N GLU A 62 -7.44 -10.88 6.46
CA GLU A 62 -6.80 -9.99 5.48
C GLU A 62 -7.49 -8.63 5.41
N SER A 63 -8.81 -8.60 5.56
CA SER A 63 -9.59 -7.36 5.59
C SER A 63 -9.24 -6.53 6.83
N GLN A 64 -9.15 -7.18 8.00
CA GLN A 64 -8.80 -6.53 9.25
C GLN A 64 -7.36 -6.01 9.23
N ASP A 65 -6.40 -6.77 8.70
CA ASP A 65 -5.00 -6.35 8.65
C ASP A 65 -4.77 -5.18 7.69
N LEU A 66 -5.43 -5.18 6.53
CA LEU A 66 -5.23 -4.17 5.50
C LEU A 66 -6.06 -2.90 5.70
N PHE A 67 -7.27 -3.05 6.22
CA PHE A 67 -8.26 -1.96 6.32
C PHE A 67 -8.71 -1.66 7.74
N GLN A 68 -8.24 -2.40 8.74
CA GLN A 68 -8.67 -2.28 10.14
C GLN A 68 -10.17 -2.46 10.33
N ALA A 69 -10.80 -3.21 9.42
CA ALA A 69 -12.23 -3.47 9.41
C ALA A 69 -12.55 -4.80 8.72
N ASN A 70 -13.64 -5.43 9.15
CA ASN A 70 -14.20 -6.60 8.49
C ASN A 70 -15.10 -6.16 7.32
N LEU A 71 -14.51 -6.09 6.12
CA LEU A 71 -15.19 -5.62 4.92
C LEU A 71 -16.29 -6.57 4.43
N PRO A 72 -16.11 -7.91 4.45
CA PRO A 72 -17.18 -8.86 4.16
C PRO A 72 -18.44 -8.66 5.03
N LEU A 73 -18.29 -8.44 6.34
CA LEU A 73 -19.43 -8.16 7.23
C LEU A 73 -20.18 -6.87 6.84
N GLY A 74 -19.46 -5.85 6.35
CA GLY A 74 -20.05 -4.63 5.81
C GLY A 74 -20.74 -4.78 4.44
N GLY A 75 -20.77 -6.00 3.89
CA GLY A 75 -21.26 -6.28 2.54
C GLY A 75 -20.40 -5.67 1.45
N LEU A 76 -19.09 -5.54 1.70
CA LEU A 76 -18.10 -5.02 0.77
C LEU A 76 -17.16 -6.14 0.36
N LEU A 77 -16.92 -6.28 -0.95
CA LEU A 77 -15.93 -7.19 -1.50
C LEU A 77 -14.73 -6.38 -2.02
N PRO A 78 -13.61 -6.35 -1.30
CA PRO A 78 -12.42 -5.66 -1.76
C PRO A 78 -11.76 -6.48 -2.87
N VAL A 79 -11.40 -5.81 -3.98
CA VAL A 79 -10.71 -6.46 -5.10
C VAL A 79 -9.43 -5.69 -5.40
N ARG A 80 -8.30 -6.39 -5.30
CA ARG A 80 -7.00 -5.87 -5.72
C ARG A 80 -6.86 -6.03 -7.22
N LEU A 81 -6.55 -4.94 -7.90
CA LEU A 81 -6.26 -4.91 -9.33
C LEU A 81 -4.77 -4.63 -9.54
N GLU A 82 -4.10 -5.57 -10.18
CA GLU A 82 -2.72 -5.40 -10.63
C GLU A 82 -2.72 -5.21 -12.13
N ILE A 83 -2.06 -4.15 -12.59
CA ILE A 83 -1.95 -3.81 -14.00
C ILE A 83 -0.47 -3.65 -14.30
N LYS A 84 0.08 -4.53 -15.14
CA LYS A 84 1.45 -4.42 -15.63
C LYS A 84 1.43 -3.84 -17.04
N ASN A 85 2.21 -2.79 -17.24
CA ASN A 85 2.38 -2.18 -18.55
C ASN A 85 3.60 -2.78 -19.25
N GLU A 86 3.36 -3.45 -20.37
CA GLU A 86 4.38 -4.09 -21.20
C GLU A 86 4.55 -3.36 -22.55
N SER A 87 3.77 -2.31 -22.80
CA SER A 87 3.65 -1.64 -24.11
C SER A 87 4.70 -0.55 -24.38
N GLY A 88 5.49 -0.17 -23.38
CA GLY A 88 6.41 0.97 -23.45
C GLY A 88 5.73 2.36 -23.53
N GLN A 89 4.41 2.41 -23.70
CA GLN A 89 3.63 3.65 -23.75
C GLN A 89 2.87 3.89 -22.43
N PRO A 90 2.67 5.14 -21.99
CA PRO A 90 1.90 5.40 -20.77
C PRO A 90 0.46 4.90 -20.83
N LEU A 91 -0.01 4.25 -19.76
CA LEU A 91 -1.42 3.86 -19.60
C LEU A 91 -2.26 5.07 -19.14
N ILE A 92 -3.30 5.42 -19.90
CA ILE A 92 -4.22 6.52 -19.57
C ILE A 92 -5.43 5.97 -18.79
N PHE A 93 -5.38 6.07 -17.45
CA PHE A 93 -6.41 5.53 -16.56
C PHE A 93 -7.76 6.26 -16.60
N LYS A 94 -7.83 7.50 -17.12
CA LYS A 94 -9.08 8.32 -17.11
C LYS A 94 -10.28 7.64 -17.78
N ARG A 95 -10.04 6.72 -18.72
CA ARG A 95 -11.09 6.01 -19.48
C ARG A 95 -11.32 4.57 -19.01
N VAL A 96 -10.54 4.10 -18.04
CA VAL A 96 -10.67 2.73 -17.55
C VAL A 96 -11.97 2.61 -16.74
N ARG A 97 -12.68 1.51 -16.96
CA ARG A 97 -13.91 1.14 -16.26
C ARG A 97 -13.77 -0.30 -15.81
N PHE A 98 -14.02 -0.55 -14.54
CA PHE A 98 -14.03 -1.88 -13.97
C PHE A 98 -15.48 -2.31 -13.76
N ARG A 99 -15.77 -3.56 -14.11
CA ARG A 99 -17.02 -4.23 -13.78
C ARG A 99 -16.67 -5.54 -13.12
N LEU A 100 -17.43 -5.92 -12.11
CA LEU A 100 -17.27 -7.16 -11.40
C LEU A 100 -18.59 -7.91 -11.48
N SER A 101 -18.53 -9.18 -11.82
CA SER A 101 -19.69 -10.07 -11.86
C SER A 101 -19.35 -11.35 -11.11
N ASP A 102 -20.32 -11.94 -10.42
CA ASP A 102 -20.15 -13.23 -9.78
C ASP A 102 -20.45 -14.40 -10.76
N GLY A 103 -20.33 -15.64 -10.26
CA GLY A 103 -20.59 -16.85 -11.05
C GLY A 103 -22.03 -17.02 -11.51
N GLU A 104 -22.98 -16.26 -10.95
CA GLU A 104 -24.38 -16.21 -11.37
C GLU A 104 -24.65 -15.07 -12.38
N GLY A 105 -23.61 -14.32 -12.75
CA GLY A 105 -23.71 -13.18 -13.66
C GLY A 105 -24.26 -11.91 -13.01
N ARG A 106 -24.42 -11.86 -11.68
CA ARG A 106 -24.88 -10.65 -10.99
C ARG A 106 -23.76 -9.63 -10.94
N GLU A 107 -24.05 -8.41 -11.39
CA GLU A 107 -23.07 -7.32 -11.38
C GLU A 107 -22.95 -6.70 -9.98
N TRP A 108 -21.71 -6.59 -9.51
CA TRP A 108 -21.35 -5.96 -8.26
C TRP A 108 -21.11 -4.47 -8.48
N LYS A 109 -21.82 -3.64 -7.71
CA LYS A 109 -21.70 -2.18 -7.83
C LYS A 109 -20.43 -1.67 -7.17
N VAL A 110 -19.56 -1.05 -7.96
CA VAL A 110 -18.39 -0.32 -7.47
C VAL A 110 -18.83 0.80 -6.52
N ARG A 111 -18.19 0.87 -5.35
CA ARG A 111 -18.42 1.91 -4.34
C ARG A 111 -17.25 2.87 -4.31
N SER A 112 -17.54 4.16 -4.09
CA SER A 112 -16.50 5.12 -3.77
C SER A 112 -15.95 4.86 -2.36
N ALA A 113 -14.73 5.33 -2.08
CA ALA A 113 -14.14 5.21 -0.74
C ALA A 113 -15.08 5.76 0.36
N LYS A 114 -15.73 6.91 0.10
CA LYS A 114 -16.71 7.50 1.03
C LYS A 114 -17.90 6.57 1.31
N GLN A 115 -18.43 5.92 0.27
CA GLN A 115 -19.53 4.98 0.41
C GLN A 115 -19.11 3.71 1.15
N ALA A 116 -17.88 3.23 0.90
CA ALA A 116 -17.33 2.08 1.61
C ALA A 116 -17.15 2.39 3.11
N VAL A 117 -16.53 3.52 3.46
CA VAL A 117 -16.38 3.95 4.86
C VAL A 117 -17.73 4.07 5.57
N SER A 118 -18.71 4.72 4.92
CA SER A 118 -20.05 4.82 5.50
C SER A 118 -20.69 3.46 5.78
N ARG A 119 -20.40 2.43 4.98
CA ARG A 119 -20.93 1.08 5.20
C ARG A 119 -20.25 0.37 6.36
N ILE A 120 -18.93 0.51 6.49
CA ILE A 120 -18.16 -0.05 7.60
C ILE A 120 -18.70 0.52 8.92
N MET A 121 -18.82 1.85 9.01
CA MET A 121 -19.30 2.51 10.24
C MET A 121 -20.71 2.09 10.65
N THR A 122 -21.63 1.84 9.69
CA THR A 122 -22.99 1.36 10.01
C THR A 122 -23.01 -0.13 10.38
N ALA A 123 -22.09 -0.93 9.84
CA ALA A 123 -22.00 -2.35 10.19
C ALA A 123 -21.44 -2.57 11.60
N ASP A 124 -20.55 -1.68 12.07
CA ASP A 124 -19.99 -1.73 13.43
C ASP A 124 -21.01 -1.34 14.53
N GLU A 125 -22.14 -0.71 14.17
CA GLU A 125 -23.22 -0.33 15.10
C GLU A 125 -24.20 -1.48 15.42
N ILE A 126 -24.01 -2.66 14.82
CA ILE A 126 -24.90 -3.83 14.95
C ILE A 126 -24.27 -4.90 15.85
#